data_AF-A0A9D5YVV7-F1
#
_entry.id   AF-A0A9D5YVV7-F1
#
_cell.length_a   1.000
_cell.length_b   1.000
_cell.length_c   1.000
_cell.angle_alpha   90.00
_cell.angle_beta   90.00
_cell.angle_gamma   90.00
#
_symmetry.space_group_name_H-M   'P 1'
#
loop_
_entity.id
_entity.type
_entity.pdbx_description
1 polymer ?
#
loop_
_entity_poly.entity_id
_entity_poly.type
_entity_poly.pdbx_seq_one_letter_code
_entity_poly.pdbx_strand_id
1 'polypeptide(L)'
;MRRPSTNVAYFVDWPALNEHLAALSPRVGLFVDGQRPDEPVFASGRRDARRPVGHERELLSRSALVRTRSWGGQWISDRTLAPGRAQPAWSFETHLAENGLMLESDGRLLELSFDWLMVHASENVLGDWAAMMGRLFPIRFDFLDTWDGGNLSVQCHPRPDYIRRHFGEIITQDECYYILDCQPRAEVFLGFREGMEPEAFRAELEASLLEGREVDVRRFVHTVPARKHDLLLIPQGTIHGSGRGNLVLEISNTPYIFTFKMYDWLRRDLEGQLRPLNIARAFENLYFERRGRRVAEELVSRPRVVGEGEGWRVVHLPTHRQHLYDVRRYEFSGSVEGETAGSPHVMNVVEGRSVLLETSSGMAQRFNYAETFVVPAAAGRYRLIAEGGAARVVAAHMK
;
A
#
# COMPACT_ATOMS: atom_id res chain seq x y z
N MET A 1 30.29 5.06 7.57
CA MET A 1 29.06 5.35 8.34
C MET A 1 28.22 4.08 8.39
N ARG A 2 27.84 3.57 9.58
CA ARG A 2 26.78 2.55 9.66
C ARG A 2 25.49 3.20 9.18
N ARG A 3 24.76 2.59 8.23
CA ARG A 3 23.43 3.08 7.87
C ARG A 3 22.57 3.12 9.14
N PRO A 4 21.85 4.21 9.43
CA PRO A 4 20.89 4.23 10.53
C PRO A 4 19.95 3.04 10.38
N SER A 5 19.59 2.39 11.49
CA SER A 5 18.52 1.40 11.43
C SER A 5 17.23 2.11 11.01
N THR A 6 16.40 1.47 10.18
CA THR A 6 15.12 2.04 9.72
C THR A 6 14.24 2.51 10.88
N ASN A 7 14.36 1.89 12.06
CA ASN A 7 13.64 2.29 13.27
C ASN A 7 14.08 3.68 13.77
N VAL A 8 15.38 3.98 13.76
CA VAL A 8 15.88 5.32 14.16
C VAL A 8 15.45 6.36 13.14
N ALA A 9 15.53 6.02 11.84
CA ALA A 9 15.07 6.89 10.78
C ALA A 9 13.58 7.24 10.98
N TYR A 10 12.73 6.24 11.23
CA TYR A 10 11.30 6.44 11.37
C TYR A 10 10.89 7.21 12.64
N PHE A 11 11.40 6.83 13.82
CA PHE A 11 10.94 7.41 15.08
C PHE A 11 11.65 8.72 15.46
N VAL A 12 12.81 9.03 14.85
CA VAL A 12 13.63 10.18 15.25
C VAL A 12 13.97 11.06 14.05
N ASP A 13 14.67 10.50 13.05
CA ASP A 13 15.26 11.33 12.00
C ASP A 13 14.18 11.96 11.10
N TRP A 14 13.22 11.18 10.60
CA TRP A 14 12.17 11.69 9.70
C TRP A 14 11.26 12.73 10.37
N PRO A 15 10.72 12.51 11.58
CA PRO A 15 9.94 13.54 12.26
C PRO A 15 10.73 14.84 12.46
N ALA A 16 11.99 14.75 12.92
CA ALA A 16 12.82 15.92 13.14
C ALA A 16 13.18 16.65 11.83
N LEU A 17 13.51 15.90 10.78
CA LEU A 17 13.85 16.44 9.47
C LEU A 17 12.63 17.04 8.77
N ASN A 18 11.43 16.47 8.96
CA ASN A 18 10.19 17.02 8.41
C ASN A 18 9.81 18.35 9.06
N GLU A 19 9.98 18.49 10.37
CA GLU A 19 9.81 19.78 11.04
C GLU A 19 10.86 20.80 10.60
N HIS A 20 12.11 20.37 10.43
CA HIS A 20 13.16 21.24 9.89
C HIS A 20 12.87 21.67 8.45
N LEU A 21 12.38 20.77 7.60
CA LEU A 21 11.95 21.03 6.23
C LEU A 21 10.82 22.06 6.22
N ALA A 22 9.80 21.90 7.06
CA ALA A 22 8.70 22.84 7.18
C ALA A 22 9.17 24.25 7.59
N ALA A 23 10.10 24.34 8.54
CA ALA A 23 10.67 25.62 8.99
C ALA A 23 11.53 26.30 7.93
N LEU A 24 12.29 25.52 7.14
CA LEU A 24 13.14 26.06 6.06
C LEU A 24 12.35 26.39 4.80
N SER A 25 11.24 25.69 4.57
CA SER A 25 10.50 25.75 3.33
C SER A 25 10.23 27.18 2.83
N PRO A 26 9.75 28.14 3.66
CA PRO A 26 9.49 29.50 3.22
C PRO A 26 10.70 30.21 2.59
N ARG A 27 11.91 29.73 2.88
CA ARG A 27 13.19 30.31 2.44
C ARG A 27 13.83 29.55 1.27
N VAL A 28 13.30 28.38 0.87
CA VAL A 28 13.85 27.61 -0.24
C VAL A 28 13.62 28.35 -1.57
N GLY A 29 14.71 28.75 -2.22
CA GLY A 29 14.69 29.46 -3.50
C GLY A 29 14.87 28.56 -4.73
N LEU A 30 15.47 27.38 -4.55
CA LEU A 30 15.80 26.44 -5.61
C LEU A 30 15.71 25.01 -5.06
N PHE A 31 15.07 24.12 -5.81
CA PHE A 31 15.16 22.67 -5.64
C PHE A 31 16.14 22.13 -6.66
N VAL A 32 17.02 21.23 -6.24
CA VAL A 32 17.96 20.55 -7.13
C VAL A 32 17.79 19.06 -6.91
N ASP A 33 17.34 18.35 -7.95
CA ASP A 33 17.35 16.90 -8.02
C ASP A 33 18.72 16.45 -8.54
N GLY A 34 19.52 15.92 -7.62
CA GLY A 34 20.86 15.39 -7.86
C GLY A 34 20.92 13.88 -8.05
N GLN A 35 19.79 13.19 -8.21
CA GLN A 35 19.78 11.73 -8.41
C GLN A 35 20.46 11.30 -9.71
N ARG A 36 20.58 12.22 -10.67
CA ARG A 36 21.33 12.09 -11.92
C ARG A 36 22.51 13.06 -11.84
N PRO A 37 23.67 12.65 -11.27
CA PRO A 37 24.77 13.57 -11.00
C PRO A 37 25.30 14.29 -12.24
N ASP A 38 25.21 13.64 -13.41
CA ASP A 38 25.68 14.18 -14.69
C ASP A 38 24.66 15.13 -15.35
N GLU A 39 23.40 15.10 -14.92
CA GLU A 39 22.31 15.93 -15.46
C GLU A 39 21.36 16.38 -14.32
N PRO A 40 21.83 17.27 -13.41
CA PRO A 40 21.00 17.75 -12.34
C PRO A 40 19.82 18.58 -12.89
N VAL A 41 18.62 18.27 -12.42
CA VAL A 41 17.41 19.01 -12.77
C VAL A 41 17.08 19.94 -11.60
N PHE A 42 16.54 21.12 -11.88
CA PHE A 42 16.20 22.07 -10.84
C PHE A 42 14.87 22.78 -11.13
N ALA A 43 14.23 23.26 -10.06
CA ALA A 43 13.00 24.02 -10.13
C ALA A 43 13.06 25.22 -9.18
N SER A 44 12.47 26.36 -9.57
CA SER A 44 12.41 27.52 -8.69
C SER A 44 11.49 27.23 -7.51
N GLY A 45 12.01 27.41 -6.29
CA GLY A 45 11.23 27.24 -5.06
C GLY A 45 10.12 28.28 -4.88
N ARG A 46 10.13 29.40 -5.64
CA ARG A 46 9.11 30.46 -5.54
C ARG A 46 8.09 30.47 -6.70
N ARG A 47 8.47 29.99 -7.88
CA ARG A 47 7.60 29.99 -9.07
C ARG A 47 7.08 28.60 -9.43
N ASP A 48 7.84 27.54 -9.16
CA ASP A 48 7.57 26.22 -9.72
C ASP A 48 7.17 25.21 -8.64
N ALA A 49 7.93 25.08 -7.54
CA ALA A 49 7.60 24.16 -6.44
C ALA A 49 6.60 24.71 -5.40
N ARG A 50 6.24 26.01 -5.52
CA ARG A 50 5.23 26.72 -4.72
C ARG A 50 4.10 27.32 -5.54
N ARG A 51 4.10 27.12 -6.86
CA ARG A 51 2.80 27.00 -7.53
C ARG A 51 2.04 25.92 -6.76
N PRO A 52 0.73 26.03 -6.60
CA PRO A 52 0.00 25.12 -5.74
C PRO A 52 0.07 23.71 -6.33
N VAL A 53 1.13 23.00 -5.94
CA VAL A 53 1.27 21.55 -5.98
C VAL A 53 0.06 21.07 -5.20
N GLY A 54 -0.93 20.49 -5.90
CA GLY A 54 -2.25 20.19 -5.33
C GLY A 54 -3.43 21.05 -5.81
N HIS A 55 -3.25 22.04 -6.70
CA HIS A 55 -4.36 22.57 -7.50
C HIS A 55 -4.42 21.87 -8.84
N GLU A 56 -5.36 20.93 -8.94
CA GLU A 56 -5.98 20.33 -10.14
C GLU A 56 -5.10 19.87 -11.33
N ARG A 57 -3.79 20.15 -11.36
CA ARG A 57 -2.90 20.08 -12.53
C ARG A 57 -1.70 19.15 -12.38
N GLU A 58 -1.51 18.53 -11.21
CA GLU A 58 -0.38 17.65 -10.98
C GLU A 58 -0.85 16.31 -10.42
N LEU A 59 -0.63 15.28 -11.23
CA LEU A 59 -0.82 13.90 -10.85
C LEU A 59 0.44 13.37 -10.20
N LEU A 60 0.27 12.66 -9.09
CA LEU A 60 1.39 12.10 -8.36
C LEU A 60 1.81 10.79 -9.05
N SER A 61 2.64 10.90 -10.09
CA SER A 61 3.46 9.76 -10.55
C SER A 61 4.63 9.59 -9.59
N ARG A 62 4.94 8.35 -9.22
CA ARG A 62 5.90 8.03 -8.14
C ARG A 62 6.95 7.06 -8.61
N SER A 63 8.16 7.23 -8.07
CA SER A 63 9.22 6.24 -8.16
C SER A 63 8.85 5.03 -7.29
N ALA A 64 8.45 3.91 -7.91
CA ALA A 64 8.16 2.69 -7.18
C ALA A 64 9.44 2.15 -6.52
N LEU A 65 9.44 1.98 -5.19
CA LEU A 65 10.59 1.45 -4.46
C LEU A 65 10.49 -0.08 -4.36
N VAL A 66 11.20 -0.79 -5.23
CA VAL A 66 11.23 -2.26 -5.21
C VAL A 66 12.27 -2.78 -4.23
N ARG A 67 11.84 -3.60 -3.27
CA ARG A 67 12.70 -4.29 -2.29
C ARG A 67 12.70 -5.79 -2.50
N THR A 68 13.91 -6.36 -2.50
CA THR A 68 14.15 -7.80 -2.55
C THR A 68 13.99 -8.42 -1.16
N ARG A 69 13.38 -9.60 -1.08
CA ARG A 69 13.29 -10.44 0.13
C ARG A 69 13.41 -11.90 -0.25
N SER A 70 13.72 -12.76 0.71
CA SER A 70 13.88 -14.21 0.49
C SER A 70 12.58 -14.95 0.13
N TRP A 71 11.40 -14.32 0.28
CA TRP A 71 10.13 -14.83 -0.28
C TRP A 71 9.82 -14.29 -1.68
N GLY A 72 10.57 -13.32 -2.17
CA GLY A 72 10.23 -12.56 -3.37
C GLY A 72 10.03 -13.44 -4.60
N GLY A 73 9.01 -13.10 -5.37
CA GLY A 73 8.63 -13.76 -6.59
C GLY A 73 9.34 -13.22 -7.83
N GLN A 74 8.67 -13.35 -8.98
CA GLN A 74 9.17 -12.90 -10.28
C GLN A 74 8.17 -12.03 -11.05
N TRP A 75 6.92 -11.92 -10.62
CA TRP A 75 5.89 -11.23 -11.38
C TRP A 75 6.25 -9.77 -11.64
N ILE A 76 6.74 -9.05 -10.62
CA ILE A 76 7.15 -7.65 -10.75
C ILE A 76 8.30 -7.52 -11.76
N SER A 77 9.30 -8.41 -11.68
CA SER A 77 10.46 -8.40 -12.59
C SER A 77 10.05 -8.68 -14.03
N ASP A 78 9.12 -9.59 -14.25
CA ASP A 78 8.75 -10.05 -15.58
C ASP A 78 7.77 -9.11 -16.30
N ARG A 79 6.99 -8.32 -15.54
CA ARG A 79 5.79 -7.64 -16.06
C ARG A 79 5.67 -6.16 -15.72
N THR A 80 6.59 -5.57 -14.95
CA THR A 80 6.50 -4.16 -14.52
C THR A 80 7.83 -3.39 -14.58
N LEU A 81 7.87 -2.24 -13.89
CA LEU A 81 8.89 -1.19 -13.91
C LEU A 81 10.27 -1.59 -13.34
N ALA A 82 10.45 -2.82 -12.86
CA ALA A 82 11.75 -3.29 -12.34
C ALA A 82 12.28 -4.53 -13.08
N PRO A 83 12.45 -4.46 -14.42
CA PRO A 83 12.87 -5.60 -15.22
C PRO A 83 14.24 -6.12 -14.77
N GLY A 84 14.35 -7.44 -14.59
CA GLY A 84 15.59 -8.12 -14.25
C GLY A 84 16.02 -8.00 -12.78
N ARG A 85 15.17 -7.45 -11.90
CA ARG A 85 15.43 -7.43 -10.46
C ARG A 85 15.33 -8.85 -9.91
N ALA A 86 16.34 -9.32 -9.18
CA ALA A 86 16.26 -10.62 -8.51
C ALA A 86 15.32 -10.57 -7.29
N GLN A 87 14.39 -11.53 -7.23
CA GLN A 87 13.46 -11.78 -6.11
C GLN A 87 12.73 -10.51 -5.60
N PRO A 88 12.09 -9.71 -6.47
CA PRO A 88 11.23 -8.62 -6.02
C PRO A 88 10.17 -9.19 -5.07
N ALA A 89 9.99 -8.52 -3.95
CA ALA A 89 9.09 -8.97 -2.91
C ALA A 89 8.09 -7.87 -2.58
N TRP A 90 8.60 -6.67 -2.34
CA TRP A 90 7.80 -5.47 -2.17
C TRP A 90 8.03 -4.49 -3.31
N SER A 91 6.97 -3.83 -3.73
CA SER A 91 7.03 -2.55 -4.43
C SER A 91 6.20 -1.54 -3.66
N PHE A 92 6.84 -0.52 -3.08
CA PHE A 92 6.11 0.55 -2.40
C PHE A 92 5.64 1.56 -3.45
N GLU A 93 4.32 1.58 -3.68
CA GLU A 93 3.72 2.42 -4.72
C GLU A 93 3.30 3.77 -4.16
N THR A 94 2.71 3.81 -2.95
CA THR A 94 2.26 5.07 -2.32
C THR A 94 2.55 5.16 -0.82
N HIS A 95 3.82 5.28 -0.47
CA HIS A 95 4.33 5.48 0.88
C HIS A 95 4.97 6.87 1.04
N LEU A 96 4.48 7.68 2.00
CA LEU A 96 4.96 9.05 2.23
C LEU A 96 6.48 9.15 2.39
N ALA A 97 7.04 8.37 3.33
CA ALA A 97 8.47 8.40 3.64
C ALA A 97 9.41 7.77 2.58
N GLU A 98 8.88 7.06 1.58
CA GLU A 98 9.72 6.25 0.67
C GLU A 98 9.57 6.64 -0.80
N ASN A 99 8.52 7.40 -1.17
CA ASN A 99 8.28 7.80 -2.55
C ASN A 99 8.43 9.31 -2.73
N GLY A 100 8.93 9.70 -3.90
CA GLY A 100 8.86 11.07 -4.38
C GLY A 100 7.70 11.31 -5.34
N LEU A 101 7.58 12.56 -5.74
CA LEU A 101 6.67 13.10 -6.73
C LEU A 101 7.47 13.48 -7.95
N MET A 102 7.05 12.95 -9.09
CA MET A 102 7.70 13.21 -10.36
C MET A 102 7.01 14.39 -11.04
N LEU A 103 7.75 15.48 -11.24
CA LEU A 103 7.32 16.66 -12.00
C LEU A 103 8.06 16.69 -13.33
N GLU A 104 7.32 16.80 -14.43
CA GLU A 104 7.88 16.88 -15.78
C GLU A 104 7.70 18.28 -16.38
N SER A 105 8.78 18.85 -16.93
CA SER A 105 8.74 20.06 -17.75
C SER A 105 9.90 20.04 -18.75
N ASP A 106 9.66 20.52 -19.97
CA ASP A 106 10.68 20.62 -21.03
C ASP A 106 11.42 19.30 -21.30
N GLY A 107 10.70 18.17 -21.21
CA GLY A 107 11.24 16.83 -21.36
C GLY A 107 12.20 16.38 -20.25
N ARG A 108 12.25 17.13 -19.13
CA ARG A 108 13.06 16.81 -17.94
C ARG A 108 12.16 16.44 -16.78
N LEU A 109 12.69 15.56 -15.95
CA LEU A 109 12.00 15.00 -14.80
C LEU A 109 12.70 15.47 -13.51
N LEU A 110 11.94 16.01 -12.58
CA LEU A 110 12.38 16.43 -11.25
C LEU A 110 11.62 15.59 -10.21
N GLU A 111 12.35 14.92 -9.32
CA GLU A 111 11.75 14.26 -8.17
C GLU A 111 11.80 15.15 -6.93
N LEU A 112 10.64 15.36 -6.29
CA LEU A 112 10.52 15.99 -4.98
C LEU A 112 10.03 14.97 -3.95
N SER A 113 10.47 15.05 -2.70
CA SER A 113 9.90 14.16 -1.65
C SER A 113 8.38 14.37 -1.53
N PHE A 114 7.62 13.29 -1.35
CA PHE A 114 6.18 13.41 -1.12
C PHE A 114 5.86 14.13 0.21
N ASP A 115 6.76 14.11 1.21
CA ASP A 115 6.66 14.94 2.42
C ASP A 115 6.54 16.44 2.07
N TRP A 116 7.24 16.90 1.03
CA TRP A 116 7.18 18.31 0.60
C TRP A 116 5.75 18.71 0.24
N LEU A 117 5.06 17.90 -0.56
CA LEU A 117 3.66 18.16 -0.93
C LEU A 117 2.75 18.17 0.31
N MET A 118 2.92 17.22 1.22
CA MET A 118 2.07 17.16 2.42
C MET A 118 2.32 18.33 3.37
N VAL A 119 3.54 18.86 3.45
CA VAL A 119 3.84 20.09 4.20
C VAL A 119 3.14 21.31 3.59
N HIS A 120 2.97 21.36 2.26
CA HIS A 120 2.48 22.56 1.56
C HIS A 120 1.02 22.55 1.16
N ALA A 121 0.44 21.38 0.95
CA ALA A 121 -0.88 21.25 0.35
C ALA A 121 -1.62 20.02 0.85
N SER A 122 -1.34 19.59 2.09
CA SER A 122 -2.13 18.55 2.77
C SER A 122 -3.62 18.84 2.74
N GLU A 123 -4.06 20.08 2.94
CA GLU A 123 -5.48 20.45 2.85
C GLU A 123 -6.08 20.18 1.46
N ASN A 124 -5.36 20.53 0.39
CA ASN A 124 -5.81 20.26 -0.98
C ASN A 124 -5.78 18.77 -1.34
N VAL A 125 -4.78 18.04 -0.82
CA VAL A 125 -4.63 16.61 -1.08
C VAL A 125 -5.69 15.81 -0.31
N LEU A 126 -5.87 16.10 0.97
CA LEU A 126 -6.69 15.33 1.89
C LEU A 126 -8.15 15.77 1.95
N GLY A 127 -8.44 17.03 1.58
CA GLY A 127 -9.77 17.61 1.67
C GLY A 127 -10.33 17.55 3.09
N ASP A 128 -11.50 16.92 3.25
CA ASP A 128 -12.24 16.85 4.51
C ASP A 128 -11.46 16.12 5.62
N TRP A 129 -10.45 15.32 5.25
CA TRP A 129 -9.64 14.54 6.17
C TRP A 129 -8.40 15.27 6.70
N ALA A 130 -8.13 16.49 6.21
CA ALA A 130 -6.93 17.24 6.57
C ALA A 130 -6.82 17.51 8.08
N ALA A 131 -7.94 17.84 8.75
CA ALA A 131 -7.94 18.11 10.18
C ALA A 131 -7.56 16.88 11.03
N MET A 132 -7.94 15.68 10.58
CA MET A 132 -7.66 14.43 11.30
C MET A 132 -6.25 13.92 11.02
N MET A 133 -5.80 13.99 9.76
CA MET A 133 -4.53 13.39 9.34
C MET A 133 -3.35 14.36 9.39
N GLY A 134 -3.59 15.67 9.42
CA GLY A 134 -2.55 16.69 9.37
C GLY A 134 -1.71 16.54 8.10
N ARG A 135 -0.44 16.15 8.25
CA ARG A 135 0.49 15.91 7.13
C ARG A 135 0.66 14.43 6.77
N LEU A 136 -0.03 13.53 7.46
CA LEU A 136 0.03 12.10 7.13
C LEU A 136 -0.80 11.83 5.88
N PHE A 137 -0.25 11.03 4.96
CA PHE A 137 -1.02 10.51 3.83
C PHE A 137 -1.64 9.16 4.21
N PRO A 138 -2.97 9.00 4.14
CA PRO A 138 -3.67 7.97 4.91
C PRO A 138 -3.81 6.61 4.21
N ILE A 139 -3.48 6.50 2.93
CA ILE A 139 -3.66 5.26 2.16
C ILE A 139 -2.35 4.92 1.44
N ARG A 140 -1.89 3.69 1.64
CA ARG A 140 -0.74 3.09 0.99
C ARG A 140 -1.19 1.94 0.08
N PHE A 141 -0.62 1.91 -1.11
CA PHE A 141 -0.64 0.78 -2.02
C PHE A 141 0.77 0.20 -2.08
N ASP A 142 0.88 -1.11 -1.90
CA ASP A 142 2.13 -1.86 -2.10
C ASP A 142 1.85 -3.13 -2.89
N PHE A 143 2.78 -3.55 -3.74
CA PHE A 143 2.74 -4.92 -4.29
C PHE A 143 3.47 -5.89 -3.38
N LEU A 144 2.83 -7.02 -3.07
CA LEU A 144 3.43 -8.20 -2.45
C LEU A 144 3.55 -9.30 -3.50
N ASP A 145 4.78 -9.57 -3.93
CA ASP A 145 5.06 -10.58 -4.94
C ASP A 145 5.53 -11.89 -4.31
N THR A 146 4.62 -12.86 -4.31
CA THR A 146 4.89 -14.25 -3.91
C THR A 146 4.78 -15.20 -5.11
N TRP A 147 4.72 -14.67 -6.33
CA TRP A 147 4.58 -15.42 -7.57
C TRP A 147 5.87 -16.17 -7.89
N ASP A 148 5.82 -17.50 -7.95
CA ASP A 148 7.02 -18.35 -8.02
C ASP A 148 8.02 -18.09 -6.88
N GLY A 149 7.55 -17.47 -5.80
CA GLY A 149 8.28 -17.20 -4.57
C GLY A 149 7.85 -18.08 -3.42
N GLY A 150 8.11 -17.60 -2.20
CA GLY A 150 7.70 -18.27 -0.96
C GLY A 150 6.44 -17.67 -0.36
N ASN A 151 5.91 -18.33 0.68
CA ASN A 151 4.89 -17.71 1.53
C ASN A 151 5.47 -16.46 2.22
N LEU A 152 4.64 -15.43 2.36
CA LEU A 152 4.88 -14.34 3.28
C LEU A 152 4.82 -14.85 4.73
N SER A 153 5.47 -14.14 5.65
CA SER A 153 5.40 -14.47 7.09
C SER A 153 3.96 -14.49 7.59
N VAL A 154 3.68 -15.40 8.53
CA VAL A 154 2.43 -15.39 9.31
C VAL A 154 2.55 -14.28 10.34
N GLN A 155 1.61 -13.34 10.29
CA GLN A 155 1.75 -12.07 11.00
C GLN A 155 0.40 -11.46 11.41
N CYS A 156 0.47 -10.41 12.22
CA CYS A 156 -0.67 -9.52 12.51
C CYS A 156 -0.18 -8.08 12.68
N HIS A 157 -1.12 -7.13 12.62
CA HIS A 157 -0.87 -5.71 12.93
C HIS A 157 -1.32 -5.36 14.34
N PRO A 158 -0.70 -4.36 14.99
CA PRO A 158 -1.04 -3.96 16.35
C PRO A 158 -2.49 -3.45 16.48
N ARG A 159 -3.07 -3.58 17.68
CA ARG A 159 -4.35 -2.97 18.08
C ARG A 159 -4.19 -1.44 18.22
N PRO A 160 -5.24 -0.60 18.19
CA PRO A 160 -5.06 0.85 18.18
C PRO A 160 -4.52 1.33 19.53
N ASP A 161 -5.03 0.75 20.62
CA ASP A 161 -4.53 1.03 21.97
C ASP A 161 -3.10 0.52 22.18
N TYR A 162 -2.71 -0.56 21.52
CA TYR A 162 -1.34 -1.07 21.61
C TYR A 162 -0.39 -0.16 20.85
N ILE A 163 -0.71 0.19 19.60
CA ILE A 163 0.18 1.01 18.78
C ILE A 163 0.39 2.39 19.40
N ARG A 164 -0.68 2.97 19.95
CA ARG A 164 -0.63 4.25 20.66
C ARG A 164 0.21 4.20 21.92
N ARG A 165 0.01 3.20 22.79
CA ARG A 165 0.73 3.08 24.06
C ARG A 165 2.22 2.75 23.89
N HIS A 166 2.55 1.92 22.91
CA HIS A 166 3.90 1.38 22.76
C HIS A 166 4.75 2.11 21.70
N PHE A 167 4.13 2.79 20.73
CA PHE A 167 4.84 3.47 19.64
C PHE A 167 4.40 4.92 19.42
N GLY A 168 3.38 5.42 20.12
CA GLY A 168 2.90 6.80 19.98
C GLY A 168 2.10 7.06 18.71
N GLU A 169 1.82 6.05 17.90
CA GLU A 169 1.10 6.19 16.64
C GLU A 169 -0.41 6.40 16.85
N ILE A 170 -1.01 7.20 15.97
CA ILE A 170 -2.45 7.54 16.04
C ILE A 170 -3.34 6.61 15.20
N ILE A 171 -2.75 5.98 14.18
CA ILE A 171 -3.36 5.00 13.29
C ILE A 171 -2.58 3.69 13.34
N THR A 172 -3.26 2.57 13.11
CA THR A 172 -2.61 1.27 12.95
C THR A 172 -2.52 0.89 11.48
N GLN A 173 -1.89 -0.26 11.19
CA GLN A 173 -1.94 -0.89 9.88
C GLN A 173 -3.23 -1.73 9.77
N ASP A 174 -4.26 -1.13 9.18
CA ASP A 174 -5.46 -1.84 8.70
C ASP A 174 -5.30 -2.03 7.19
N GLU A 175 -5.41 -3.27 6.70
CA GLU A 175 -5.09 -3.57 5.31
C GLU A 175 -6.13 -4.44 4.62
N CYS A 176 -6.05 -4.46 3.29
CA CYS A 176 -6.75 -5.38 2.42
C CYS A 176 -5.76 -5.99 1.45
N TYR A 177 -5.95 -7.25 1.09
CA TYR A 177 -5.31 -7.86 -0.06
C TYR A 177 -6.27 -7.82 -1.25
N TYR A 178 -5.99 -6.95 -2.21
CA TYR A 178 -6.58 -7.03 -3.54
C TYR A 178 -5.73 -7.98 -4.38
N ILE A 179 -6.29 -9.11 -4.81
CA ILE A 179 -5.54 -10.10 -5.59
C ILE A 179 -5.40 -9.58 -7.02
N LEU A 180 -4.29 -8.91 -7.34
CA LEU A 180 -4.04 -8.38 -8.68
C LEU A 180 -3.89 -9.52 -9.70
N ASP A 181 -3.14 -10.57 -9.33
CA ASP A 181 -2.99 -11.77 -10.13
C ASP A 181 -2.68 -12.97 -9.23
N CYS A 182 -3.00 -14.18 -9.68
CA CYS A 182 -2.70 -15.39 -8.90
C CYS A 182 -2.56 -16.64 -9.76
N GLN A 183 -1.68 -17.54 -9.36
CA GLN A 183 -1.53 -18.87 -9.94
C GLN A 183 -2.71 -19.78 -9.56
N PRO A 184 -2.98 -20.84 -10.33
CA PRO A 184 -3.97 -21.85 -9.95
C PRO A 184 -3.67 -22.40 -8.55
N ARG A 185 -4.71 -22.50 -7.70
CA ARG A 185 -4.63 -22.99 -6.30
C ARG A 185 -3.87 -22.08 -5.33
N ALA A 186 -3.53 -20.85 -5.71
CA ALA A 186 -3.01 -19.87 -4.77
C ALA A 186 -4.03 -19.61 -3.65
N GLU A 187 -3.53 -19.34 -2.45
CA GLU A 187 -4.34 -19.14 -1.25
C GLU A 187 -3.75 -18.04 -0.38
N VAL A 188 -4.57 -17.49 0.52
CA VAL A 188 -4.17 -16.53 1.54
C VAL A 188 -4.49 -17.10 2.90
N PHE A 189 -3.52 -17.06 3.81
CA PHE A 189 -3.76 -17.36 5.22
C PHE A 189 -4.53 -16.18 5.82
N LEU A 190 -5.72 -16.42 6.37
CA LEU A 190 -6.59 -15.37 6.86
C LEU A 190 -7.52 -15.86 7.97
N GLY A 191 -7.35 -15.31 9.17
CA GLY A 191 -8.11 -15.71 10.36
C GLY A 191 -7.73 -17.08 10.89
N PHE A 192 -8.21 -17.40 12.07
CA PHE A 192 -7.91 -18.67 12.73
C PHE A 192 -8.80 -19.81 12.25
N ARG A 193 -8.29 -21.03 12.32
CA ARG A 193 -9.08 -22.24 12.05
C ARG A 193 -10.09 -22.46 13.17
N GLU A 194 -11.27 -22.97 12.83
CA GLU A 194 -12.27 -23.35 13.83
C GLU A 194 -11.70 -24.40 14.79
N GLY A 195 -11.91 -24.22 16.10
CA GLY A 195 -11.44 -25.16 17.14
C GLY A 195 -9.94 -25.17 17.42
N MET A 196 -9.17 -24.19 16.91
CA MET A 196 -7.75 -24.07 17.28
C MET A 196 -7.59 -23.52 18.71
N GLU A 197 -6.56 -23.99 19.44
CA GLU A 197 -6.23 -23.56 20.82
C GLU A 197 -5.04 -22.57 20.85
N PRO A 198 -5.23 -21.32 21.34
CA PRO A 198 -4.21 -20.26 21.30
C PRO A 198 -2.89 -20.64 21.94
N GLU A 199 -2.94 -21.31 23.09
CA GLU A 199 -1.78 -21.72 23.87
C GLU A 199 -0.98 -22.81 23.14
N ALA A 200 -1.66 -23.74 22.46
CA ALA A 200 -1.01 -24.75 21.63
C ALA A 200 -0.30 -24.11 20.43
N PHE A 201 -0.95 -23.13 19.78
CA PHE A 201 -0.32 -22.38 18.69
C PHE A 201 0.93 -21.63 19.18
N ARG A 202 0.83 -20.94 20.31
CA ARG A 202 1.96 -20.23 20.92
C ARG A 202 3.13 -21.16 21.20
N ALA A 203 2.87 -22.31 21.82
CA ALA A 203 3.90 -23.29 22.14
C ALA A 203 4.61 -23.80 20.89
N GLU A 204 3.89 -24.05 19.78
CA GLU A 204 4.52 -24.47 18.52
C GLU A 204 5.39 -23.37 17.89
N LEU A 205 4.96 -22.10 17.97
CA LEU A 205 5.76 -20.97 17.51
C LEU A 205 7.04 -20.78 18.35
N GLU A 206 6.93 -20.89 19.67
CA GLU A 206 8.08 -20.74 20.58
C GLU A 206 9.07 -21.91 20.43
N ALA A 207 8.58 -23.15 20.30
CA ALA A 207 9.42 -24.31 19.99
C ALA A 207 10.09 -24.16 18.62
N SER A 208 9.38 -23.65 17.61
CA SER A 208 9.96 -23.36 16.30
C SER A 208 11.12 -22.36 16.38
N LEU A 209 10.94 -21.28 17.13
CA LEU A 209 11.97 -20.25 17.32
C LEU A 209 13.20 -20.78 18.06
N LEU A 210 13.00 -21.61 19.09
CA LEU A 210 14.09 -22.14 19.93
C LEU A 210 14.83 -23.31 19.29
N GLU A 211 14.10 -24.24 18.67
CA GLU A 211 14.59 -25.55 18.25
C GLU A 211 14.73 -25.67 16.73
N GLY A 212 14.24 -24.69 15.95
CA GLY A 212 14.23 -24.76 14.49
C GLY A 212 13.25 -25.81 13.94
N ARG A 213 12.17 -26.10 14.67
CA ARG A 213 11.12 -27.03 14.25
C ARG A 213 10.11 -26.34 13.32
N GLU A 214 9.69 -26.97 12.23
CA GLU A 214 8.65 -26.43 11.36
C GLU A 214 7.27 -26.38 12.05
N VAL A 215 6.48 -25.36 11.70
CA VAL A 215 5.10 -25.20 12.18
C VAL A 215 4.15 -25.53 11.04
N ASP A 216 3.23 -26.48 11.27
CA ASP A 216 2.11 -26.69 10.36
C ASP A 216 1.02 -25.63 10.62
N VAL A 217 1.23 -24.47 10.00
CA VAL A 217 0.37 -23.28 10.13
C VAL A 217 -1.10 -23.60 9.84
N ARG A 218 -1.42 -24.55 8.94
CA ARG A 218 -2.80 -24.89 8.55
C ARG A 218 -3.57 -25.62 9.65
N ARG A 219 -2.91 -26.08 10.71
CA ARG A 219 -3.58 -26.57 11.92
C ARG A 219 -4.22 -25.43 12.72
N PHE A 220 -3.67 -24.22 12.63
CA PHE A 220 -4.08 -23.07 13.45
C PHE A 220 -4.72 -21.94 12.66
N VAL A 221 -4.30 -21.73 11.41
CA VAL A 221 -4.73 -20.60 10.58
C VAL A 221 -5.57 -21.12 9.42
N HIS A 222 -6.70 -20.45 9.18
CA HIS A 222 -7.58 -20.73 8.06
C HIS A 222 -6.97 -20.22 6.75
N THR A 223 -7.33 -20.83 5.61
CA THR A 223 -6.92 -20.36 4.29
C THR A 223 -8.12 -20.07 3.41
N VAL A 224 -8.02 -18.99 2.64
CA VAL A 224 -9.01 -18.56 1.65
C VAL A 224 -8.39 -18.74 0.26
N PRO A 225 -9.04 -19.45 -0.68
CA PRO A 225 -8.57 -19.53 -2.05
C PRO A 225 -8.51 -18.14 -2.69
N ALA A 226 -7.39 -17.81 -3.31
CA ALA A 226 -7.23 -16.53 -4.01
C ALA A 226 -7.82 -16.63 -5.41
N ARG A 227 -8.57 -15.59 -5.81
CA ARG A 227 -8.98 -15.39 -7.20
C ARG A 227 -8.65 -13.98 -7.61
N LYS A 228 -8.23 -13.83 -8.87
CA LYS A 228 -7.96 -12.53 -9.46
C LYS A 228 -9.15 -11.59 -9.23
N HIS A 229 -8.86 -10.42 -8.68
CA HIS A 229 -9.79 -9.35 -8.34
C HIS A 229 -10.68 -9.56 -7.10
N ASP A 230 -10.37 -10.57 -6.27
CA ASP A 230 -10.91 -10.66 -4.91
C ASP A 230 -10.31 -9.56 -4.01
N LEU A 231 -11.10 -9.12 -3.03
CA LEU A 231 -10.65 -8.25 -1.96
C LEU A 231 -10.83 -8.97 -0.61
N LEU A 232 -9.71 -9.28 0.03
CA LEU A 232 -9.66 -9.91 1.35
C LEU A 232 -9.33 -8.84 2.39
N LEU A 233 -10.02 -8.86 3.53
CA LEU A 233 -10.01 -7.80 4.52
C LEU A 233 -9.20 -8.23 5.75
N ILE A 234 -8.24 -7.42 6.14
CA ILE A 234 -7.30 -7.68 7.22
C ILE A 234 -7.32 -6.49 8.18
N PRO A 235 -8.42 -6.32 8.95
CA PRO A 235 -8.42 -5.36 10.02
C PRO A 235 -7.36 -5.76 11.04
N GLN A 236 -6.74 -4.78 11.66
CA GLN A 236 -5.75 -4.91 12.72
C GLN A 236 -6.04 -6.03 13.74
N GLY A 237 -5.00 -6.74 14.18
CA GLY A 237 -5.10 -7.93 15.04
C GLY A 237 -5.61 -9.20 14.34
N THR A 238 -5.87 -9.18 13.02
CA THR A 238 -6.14 -10.40 12.24
C THR A 238 -4.84 -11.15 11.96
N ILE A 239 -4.81 -12.46 12.22
CA ILE A 239 -3.73 -13.31 11.73
C ILE A 239 -3.84 -13.51 10.23
N HIS A 240 -2.76 -13.27 9.50
CA HIS A 240 -2.78 -13.37 8.05
C HIS A 240 -1.38 -13.63 7.46
N GLY A 241 -1.34 -13.89 6.15
CA GLY A 241 -0.14 -13.96 5.33
C GLY A 241 -0.47 -14.36 3.89
N SER A 242 0.17 -13.72 2.91
CA SER A 242 0.02 -14.13 1.51
C SER A 242 0.68 -15.50 1.28
N GLY A 243 -0.06 -16.48 0.78
CA GLY A 243 0.51 -17.75 0.36
C GLY A 243 1.25 -17.62 -0.97
N ARG A 244 2.08 -18.61 -1.31
CA ARG A 244 2.79 -18.66 -2.59
C ARG A 244 1.83 -18.54 -3.79
N GLY A 245 2.34 -17.98 -4.88
CA GLY A 245 1.63 -17.90 -6.15
C GLY A 245 0.66 -16.71 -6.26
N ASN A 246 0.74 -15.73 -5.35
CA ASN A 246 -0.05 -14.52 -5.44
C ASN A 246 0.80 -13.31 -5.82
N LEU A 247 0.18 -12.41 -6.58
CA LEU A 247 0.54 -11.00 -6.57
C LEU A 247 -0.61 -10.23 -5.92
N VAL A 248 -0.30 -9.63 -4.79
CA VAL A 248 -1.26 -8.85 -4.01
C VAL A 248 -0.96 -7.37 -4.21
N LEU A 249 -1.99 -6.59 -4.53
CA LEU A 249 -2.00 -5.15 -4.26
C LEU A 249 -2.53 -4.97 -2.83
N GLU A 250 -1.62 -4.77 -1.90
CA GLU A 250 -1.94 -4.44 -0.51
C GLU A 250 -2.44 -3.00 -0.48
N ILE A 251 -3.66 -2.82 -0.01
CA ILE A 251 -4.26 -1.50 0.24
C ILE A 251 -4.32 -1.33 1.74
N SER A 252 -3.60 -0.39 2.32
CA SER A 252 -3.54 -0.21 3.77
C SER A 252 -3.66 1.24 4.20
N ASN A 253 -4.24 1.47 5.38
CA ASN A 253 -4.02 2.69 6.14
C ASN A 253 -2.89 2.41 7.11
N THR A 254 -1.82 3.20 7.09
CA THR A 254 -0.67 2.93 7.94
C THR A 254 0.32 4.09 8.00
N PRO A 255 0.96 4.36 9.16
CA PRO A 255 1.95 5.42 9.25
C PRO A 255 3.34 4.95 8.78
N TYR A 256 3.65 3.64 8.88
CA TYR A 256 4.83 2.96 8.32
C TYR A 256 4.66 1.43 8.37
N ILE A 257 5.72 0.64 8.24
CA ILE A 257 5.63 -0.83 8.25
C ILE A 257 5.51 -1.36 9.69
N PHE A 258 4.29 -1.59 10.19
CA PHE A 258 4.05 -2.15 11.52
C PHE A 258 3.52 -3.58 11.46
N THR A 259 4.39 -4.55 11.72
CA THR A 259 4.05 -5.97 11.58
C THR A 259 4.66 -6.81 12.70
N PHE A 260 3.84 -7.58 13.40
CA PHE A 260 4.30 -8.61 14.33
C PHE A 260 4.33 -9.96 13.64
N LYS A 261 5.51 -10.33 13.13
CA LYS A 261 5.75 -11.64 12.52
C LYS A 261 5.83 -12.70 13.60
N MET A 262 5.08 -13.78 13.45
CA MET A 262 5.05 -14.89 14.39
C MET A 262 5.80 -16.11 13.85
N TYR A 263 5.73 -16.34 12.54
CA TYR A 263 6.42 -17.44 11.88
C TYR A 263 6.84 -17.04 10.46
N ASP A 264 8.04 -17.43 10.07
CA ASP A 264 8.60 -17.11 8.77
C ASP A 264 9.21 -18.32 8.06
N TRP A 265 8.59 -19.49 8.23
CA TRP A 265 8.92 -20.69 7.46
C TRP A 265 10.37 -21.16 7.63
N LEU A 266 11.00 -20.82 8.77
CA LEU A 266 12.42 -21.04 9.06
C LEU A 266 13.37 -20.58 7.95
N ARG A 267 12.91 -19.62 7.15
CA ARG A 267 13.66 -19.15 6.00
C ARG A 267 14.76 -18.20 6.44
N ARG A 268 15.93 -18.37 5.82
CA ARG A 268 17.05 -17.43 5.96
C ARG A 268 16.85 -16.23 5.04
N ASP A 269 17.26 -15.05 5.51
CA ASP A 269 17.37 -13.86 4.68
C ASP A 269 18.55 -13.96 3.70
N LEU A 270 18.80 -12.89 2.95
CA LEU A 270 19.84 -12.84 1.92
C LEU A 270 21.25 -12.92 2.53
N GLU A 271 21.36 -12.60 3.82
CA GLU A 271 22.56 -12.64 4.64
C GLU A 271 22.71 -13.97 5.41
N GLY A 272 21.80 -14.93 5.18
CA GLY A 272 21.84 -16.26 5.78
C GLY A 272 21.32 -16.33 7.22
N GLN A 273 20.70 -15.26 7.75
CA GLN A 273 20.17 -15.20 9.12
C GLN A 273 18.66 -15.47 9.16
N LEU A 274 18.14 -15.97 10.29
CA LEU A 274 16.70 -16.04 10.50
C LEU A 274 16.16 -14.63 10.75
N ARG A 275 15.01 -14.30 10.15
CA ARG A 275 14.39 -12.99 10.36
C ARG A 275 13.81 -12.87 11.79
N PRO A 276 13.90 -11.70 12.44
CA PRO A 276 13.34 -11.49 13.76
C PRO A 276 11.83 -11.74 13.83
N LEU A 277 11.39 -12.42 14.90
CA LEU A 277 9.99 -12.72 15.20
C LEU A 277 9.55 -11.97 16.47
N ASN A 278 8.26 -11.65 16.58
CA ASN A 278 7.65 -10.89 17.67
C ASN A 278 6.41 -11.63 18.23
N ILE A 279 6.58 -12.89 18.65
CA ILE A 279 5.48 -13.77 19.09
C ILE A 279 4.71 -13.13 20.26
N ALA A 280 5.40 -12.69 21.33
CA ALA A 280 4.74 -12.11 22.50
C ALA A 280 3.84 -10.91 22.13
N ARG A 281 4.40 -9.94 21.38
CA ARG A 281 3.64 -8.76 20.91
C ARG A 281 2.47 -9.15 20.01
N ALA A 282 2.63 -10.16 19.17
CA ALA A 282 1.52 -10.64 18.34
C ALA A 282 0.38 -11.17 19.22
N PHE A 283 0.67 -11.99 20.23
CA PHE A 283 -0.34 -12.55 21.14
C PHE A 283 -1.08 -11.50 21.98
N GLU A 284 -0.44 -10.37 22.29
CA GLU A 284 -1.11 -9.22 22.91
C GLU A 284 -2.10 -8.51 21.98
N ASN A 285 -2.03 -8.78 20.67
CA ASN A 285 -2.76 -8.06 19.63
C ASN A 285 -3.73 -8.92 18.80
N LEU A 286 -3.60 -10.24 18.81
CA LEU A 286 -4.45 -11.15 18.04
C LEU A 286 -5.91 -11.17 18.50
N TYR A 287 -6.85 -11.15 17.55
CA TYR A 287 -8.27 -11.40 17.79
C TYR A 287 -8.60 -12.85 17.45
N PHE A 288 -8.50 -13.74 18.45
CA PHE A 288 -8.72 -15.19 18.28
C PHE A 288 -10.15 -15.56 17.87
N GLU A 289 -11.11 -14.67 18.11
CA GLU A 289 -12.50 -14.84 17.71
C GLU A 289 -12.73 -14.71 16.20
N ARG A 290 -11.75 -14.18 15.43
CA ARG A 290 -11.80 -14.11 13.96
C ARG A 290 -11.46 -15.47 13.36
N ARG A 291 -12.39 -16.43 13.53
CA ARG A 291 -12.21 -17.83 13.15
C ARG A 291 -13.45 -18.43 12.48
N GLY A 292 -13.23 -19.51 11.75
CA GLY A 292 -14.28 -20.29 11.09
C GLY A 292 -15.21 -19.45 10.23
N ARG A 293 -16.53 -19.51 10.48
CA ARG A 293 -17.54 -18.81 9.66
C ARG A 293 -17.33 -17.30 9.59
N ARG A 294 -16.82 -16.70 10.67
CA ARG A 294 -16.55 -15.25 10.73
C ARG A 294 -15.51 -14.81 9.72
N VAL A 295 -14.61 -15.69 9.29
CA VAL A 295 -13.65 -15.36 8.22
C VAL A 295 -14.39 -15.06 6.91
N ALA A 296 -15.28 -15.96 6.48
CA ALA A 296 -16.04 -15.78 5.24
C ALA A 296 -17.11 -14.67 5.31
N GLU A 297 -17.59 -14.34 6.51
CA GLU A 297 -18.62 -13.33 6.74
C GLU A 297 -18.05 -11.92 6.92
N GLU A 298 -16.89 -11.79 7.59
CA GLU A 298 -16.34 -10.50 8.00
C GLU A 298 -15.03 -10.14 7.29
N LEU A 299 -14.27 -11.12 6.79
CA LEU A 299 -12.92 -10.93 6.25
C LEU A 299 -12.82 -11.13 4.73
N VAL A 300 -13.92 -11.48 4.07
CA VAL A 300 -13.98 -11.60 2.60
C VAL A 300 -14.99 -10.58 2.07
N SER A 301 -14.53 -9.65 1.22
CA SER A 301 -15.40 -8.63 0.65
C SER A 301 -16.42 -9.25 -0.31
N ARG A 302 -17.62 -8.67 -0.37
CA ARG A 302 -18.70 -9.09 -1.27
C ARG A 302 -18.99 -7.98 -2.27
N PRO A 303 -18.39 -8.02 -3.47
CA PRO A 303 -18.54 -6.95 -4.44
C PRO A 303 -19.99 -6.79 -4.91
N ARG A 304 -20.42 -5.54 -5.12
CA ARG A 304 -21.74 -5.22 -5.70
C ARG A 304 -21.63 -4.05 -6.66
N VAL A 305 -22.40 -4.10 -7.76
CA VAL A 305 -22.50 -2.95 -8.67
C VAL A 305 -23.27 -1.83 -7.95
N VAL A 306 -22.73 -0.62 -7.98
CA VAL A 306 -23.34 0.59 -7.38
C VAL A 306 -23.62 1.69 -8.40
N GLY A 307 -23.16 1.51 -9.63
CA GLY A 307 -23.47 2.38 -10.76
C GLY A 307 -23.09 1.68 -12.06
N GLU A 308 -23.84 1.92 -13.12
CA GLU A 308 -23.59 1.37 -14.44
C GLU A 308 -24.16 2.28 -15.53
N GLY A 309 -23.61 2.16 -16.73
CA GLY A 309 -24.04 2.87 -17.92
C GLY A 309 -23.50 2.19 -19.18
N GLU A 310 -23.56 2.88 -20.32
CA GLU A 310 -23.05 2.34 -21.57
C GLU A 310 -21.53 2.14 -21.51
N GLY A 311 -21.09 0.88 -21.53
CA GLY A 311 -19.67 0.53 -21.56
C GLY A 311 -18.91 0.77 -20.25
N TRP A 312 -19.58 1.04 -19.13
CA TRP A 312 -18.94 1.16 -17.82
C TRP A 312 -19.82 0.68 -16.66
N ARG A 313 -19.17 0.23 -15.58
CA ARG A 313 -19.78 0.00 -14.26
C ARG A 313 -18.81 0.31 -13.14
N VAL A 314 -19.37 0.69 -11.99
CA VAL A 314 -18.65 0.90 -10.73
C VAL A 314 -19.07 -0.18 -9.76
N VAL A 315 -18.11 -0.99 -9.35
CA VAL A 315 -18.27 -2.06 -8.37
C VAL A 315 -17.77 -1.57 -7.03
N HIS A 316 -18.61 -1.59 -6.01
CA HIS A 316 -18.20 -1.36 -4.63
C HIS A 316 -17.66 -2.67 -4.05
N LEU A 317 -16.42 -2.63 -3.54
CA LEU A 317 -15.80 -3.72 -2.80
C LEU A 317 -15.76 -3.31 -1.32
N PRO A 318 -16.83 -3.60 -0.56
CA PRO A 318 -16.96 -3.11 0.81
C PRO A 318 -15.78 -3.59 1.67
N THR A 319 -15.19 -2.64 2.38
CA THR A 319 -14.13 -2.87 3.37
C THR A 319 -14.68 -3.18 4.76
N HIS A 320 -13.81 -3.63 5.67
CA HIS A 320 -14.22 -3.91 7.04
C HIS A 320 -14.62 -2.62 7.77
N ARG A 321 -15.56 -2.70 8.71
CA ARG A 321 -16.06 -1.55 9.49
C ARG A 321 -15.00 -0.80 10.30
N GLN A 322 -13.85 -1.44 10.54
CA GLN A 322 -12.72 -0.84 11.26
C GLN A 322 -11.72 -0.13 10.34
N HIS A 323 -11.79 -0.35 9.02
CA HIS A 323 -10.91 0.36 8.08
C HIS A 323 -11.35 1.83 7.99
N LEU A 324 -10.40 2.75 7.79
CA LEU A 324 -10.68 4.17 7.58
C LEU A 324 -10.93 4.54 6.10
N TYR A 325 -10.81 3.56 5.22
CA TYR A 325 -11.00 3.72 3.78
C TYR A 325 -12.01 2.70 3.25
N ASP A 326 -12.52 2.97 2.06
CA ASP A 326 -13.32 2.04 1.28
C ASP A 326 -12.78 1.88 -0.14
N VAL A 327 -13.21 0.81 -0.83
CA VAL A 327 -12.66 0.44 -2.14
C VAL A 327 -13.77 0.35 -3.19
N ARG A 328 -13.53 0.98 -4.34
CA ARG A 328 -14.33 0.81 -5.56
C ARG A 328 -13.45 0.31 -6.69
N ARG A 329 -14.06 -0.40 -7.63
CA ARG A 329 -13.44 -0.78 -8.90
C ARG A 329 -14.27 -0.24 -10.04
N TYR A 330 -13.65 0.60 -10.86
CA TYR A 330 -14.16 1.04 -12.13
C TYR A 330 -13.87 -0.04 -13.17
N GLU A 331 -14.87 -0.44 -13.96
CA GLU A 331 -14.72 -1.37 -15.08
C GLU A 331 -15.34 -0.73 -16.33
N PHE A 332 -14.57 -0.51 -17.39
CA PHE A 332 -15.01 0.32 -18.51
C PHE A 332 -14.25 0.02 -19.81
N SER A 333 -14.89 0.21 -20.98
CA SER A 333 -14.27 0.05 -22.32
C SER A 333 -14.18 1.35 -23.12
N GLY A 334 -14.73 2.44 -22.59
CA GLY A 334 -14.63 3.79 -23.15
C GLY A 334 -14.14 4.73 -22.06
N SER A 335 -15.06 5.42 -21.41
CA SER A 335 -14.73 6.31 -20.29
C SER A 335 -15.70 6.17 -19.13
N VAL A 336 -15.24 6.53 -17.94
CA VAL A 336 -16.06 6.61 -16.73
C VAL A 336 -15.69 7.85 -15.94
N GLU A 337 -16.69 8.53 -15.40
CA GLU A 337 -16.50 9.70 -14.53
C GLU A 337 -16.38 9.27 -13.06
N GLY A 338 -15.56 10.01 -12.32
CA GLY A 338 -15.43 9.88 -10.88
C GLY A 338 -15.41 11.23 -10.19
N GLU A 339 -15.75 11.23 -8.91
CA GLU A 339 -15.78 12.42 -8.05
C GLU A 339 -15.09 12.06 -6.73
N THR A 340 -14.17 12.92 -6.30
CA THR A 340 -13.36 12.74 -5.07
C THR A 340 -14.19 12.89 -3.80
N ALA A 341 -15.29 13.65 -3.88
CA ALA A 341 -16.21 13.90 -2.77
C ALA A 341 -15.47 14.29 -1.47
N GLY A 342 -14.47 15.18 -1.58
CA GLY A 342 -13.71 15.67 -0.43
C GLY A 342 -12.61 14.73 0.09
N SER A 343 -12.39 13.56 -0.54
CA SER A 343 -11.33 12.61 -0.19
C SER A 343 -10.34 12.39 -1.34
N PRO A 344 -9.03 12.23 -1.09
CA PRO A 344 -8.13 11.73 -2.11
C PRO A 344 -8.53 10.32 -2.54
N HIS A 345 -8.32 10.01 -3.81
CA HIS A 345 -8.45 8.66 -4.34
C HIS A 345 -7.06 8.12 -4.70
N VAL A 346 -6.64 7.04 -4.06
CA VAL A 346 -5.44 6.27 -4.46
C VAL A 346 -5.89 5.16 -5.39
N MET A 347 -5.30 5.10 -6.59
CA MET A 347 -5.78 4.24 -7.66
C MET A 347 -4.68 3.39 -8.27
N ASN A 348 -5.05 2.22 -8.80
CA ASN A 348 -4.16 1.37 -9.58
C ASN A 348 -4.88 0.81 -10.81
N VAL A 349 -4.20 0.76 -11.95
CA VAL A 349 -4.70 0.12 -13.18
C VAL A 349 -4.56 -1.39 -13.05
N VAL A 350 -5.62 -2.07 -12.64
CA VAL A 350 -5.60 -3.51 -12.33
C VAL A 350 -5.98 -4.42 -13.50
N GLU A 351 -6.44 -3.86 -14.62
CA GLU A 351 -6.67 -4.58 -15.88
C GLU A 351 -6.70 -3.60 -17.06
N GLY A 352 -6.40 -4.09 -18.27
CA GLY A 352 -6.26 -3.27 -19.47
C GLY A 352 -4.81 -2.86 -19.70
N ARG A 353 -4.55 -2.14 -20.81
CA ARG A 353 -3.19 -1.74 -21.21
C ARG A 353 -2.78 -0.42 -20.55
N SER A 354 -3.60 0.61 -20.72
CA SER A 354 -3.41 1.92 -20.10
C SER A 354 -4.74 2.65 -19.94
N VAL A 355 -4.74 3.64 -19.05
CA VAL A 355 -5.86 4.55 -18.80
C VAL A 355 -5.35 5.98 -18.87
N LEU A 356 -6.03 6.83 -19.63
CA LEU A 356 -5.84 8.27 -19.61
C LEU A 356 -6.76 8.87 -18.54
N LEU A 357 -6.18 9.56 -17.57
CA LEU A 357 -6.91 10.33 -16.56
C LEU A 357 -6.96 11.79 -16.98
N GLU A 358 -8.16 12.38 -16.99
CA GLU A 358 -8.39 13.81 -17.22
C GLU A 358 -9.08 14.43 -16.00
N THR A 359 -8.67 15.64 -15.59
CA THR A 359 -9.37 16.42 -14.55
C THR A 359 -10.10 17.62 -15.15
N SER A 360 -11.04 18.19 -14.41
CA SER A 360 -11.80 19.38 -14.83
C SER A 360 -10.94 20.61 -15.14
N SER A 361 -9.70 20.66 -14.67
CA SER A 361 -8.75 21.74 -14.93
C SER A 361 -8.05 21.66 -16.29
N GLY A 362 -8.28 20.57 -17.03
CA GLY A 362 -7.65 20.28 -18.31
C GLY A 362 -6.34 19.50 -18.21
N MET A 363 -5.93 19.03 -17.03
CA MET A 363 -4.79 18.13 -16.91
C MET A 363 -5.15 16.73 -17.41
N ALA A 364 -4.22 16.12 -18.15
CA ALA A 364 -4.36 14.77 -18.69
C ALA A 364 -3.05 13.99 -18.53
N GLN A 365 -3.11 12.75 -18.04
CA GLN A 365 -1.94 11.87 -17.95
C GLN A 365 -2.32 10.41 -18.06
N ARG A 366 -1.43 9.64 -18.72
CA ARG A 366 -1.58 8.21 -18.93
C ARG A 366 -0.96 7.42 -17.79
N PHE A 367 -1.66 6.37 -17.37
CA PHE A 367 -1.16 5.34 -16.47
C PHE A 367 -1.28 3.97 -17.13
N ASN A 368 -0.20 3.19 -17.08
CA ASN A 368 -0.15 1.86 -17.65
C ASN A 368 -0.64 0.81 -16.64
N TYR A 369 -0.88 -0.41 -17.13
CA TYR A 369 -1.18 -1.56 -16.27
C TYR A 369 -0.19 -1.67 -15.10
N ALA A 370 -0.75 -1.94 -13.91
CA ALA A 370 -0.07 -2.01 -12.63
C ALA A 370 0.53 -0.69 -12.09
N GLU A 371 0.39 0.44 -12.78
CA GLU A 371 0.80 1.74 -12.23
C GLU A 371 -0.22 2.26 -11.22
N THR A 372 0.32 2.83 -10.13
CA THR A 372 -0.45 3.48 -9.08
C THR A 372 -0.37 5.00 -9.22
N PHE A 373 -1.48 5.68 -8.96
CA PHE A 373 -1.57 7.14 -9.01
C PHE A 373 -2.55 7.67 -7.97
N VAL A 374 -2.49 8.98 -7.71
CA VAL A 374 -3.35 9.65 -6.73
C VAL A 374 -4.10 10.79 -7.38
N VAL A 375 -5.41 10.83 -7.21
CA VAL A 375 -6.25 11.99 -7.50
C VAL A 375 -6.49 12.73 -6.18
N PRO A 376 -5.96 13.96 -5.99
CA PRO A 376 -6.13 14.71 -4.75
C PRO A 376 -7.59 15.14 -4.57
N ALA A 377 -8.03 15.34 -3.32
CA ALA A 377 -9.39 15.78 -3.02
C ALA A 377 -9.79 17.04 -3.81
N ALA A 378 -8.88 18.02 -3.92
CA ALA A 378 -9.06 19.26 -4.65
C ALA A 378 -9.30 19.09 -6.17
N ALA A 379 -9.02 17.93 -6.76
CA ALA A 379 -9.35 17.69 -8.17
C ALA A 379 -10.86 17.67 -8.42
N GLY A 380 -11.67 17.39 -7.39
CA GLY A 380 -13.13 17.36 -7.48
C GLY A 380 -13.63 16.25 -8.40
N ARG A 381 -13.63 16.48 -9.71
CA ARG A 381 -14.10 15.53 -10.72
C ARG A 381 -13.00 15.16 -11.69
N TYR A 382 -13.08 13.92 -12.16
CA TYR A 382 -12.14 13.39 -13.13
C TYR A 382 -12.81 12.37 -14.05
N ARG A 383 -12.17 12.12 -15.19
CA ARG A 383 -12.59 11.12 -16.17
C ARG A 383 -11.45 10.14 -16.42
N LEU A 384 -11.75 8.85 -16.35
CA LEU A 384 -10.85 7.77 -16.74
C LEU A 384 -11.25 7.29 -18.12
N ILE A 385 -10.30 7.16 -19.04
CA ILE A 385 -10.52 6.72 -20.43
C ILE A 385 -9.63 5.52 -20.70
N ALA A 386 -10.23 4.42 -21.15
CA ALA A 386 -9.50 3.20 -21.42
C ALA A 386 -8.82 3.30 -22.79
N GLU A 387 -7.54 2.97 -22.85
CA GLU A 387 -6.78 3.01 -24.10
C GLU A 387 -6.39 1.60 -24.53
N GLY A 388 -6.91 1.16 -25.68
CA GLY A 388 -6.60 -0.17 -26.21
C GLY A 388 -7.44 -1.30 -25.62
N GLY A 389 -8.71 -1.03 -25.30
CA GLY A 389 -9.69 -2.04 -24.90
C GLY A 389 -10.32 -1.75 -23.55
N ALA A 390 -10.96 -2.76 -22.95
CA ALA A 390 -11.50 -2.65 -21.60
C ALA A 390 -10.39 -2.51 -20.55
N ALA A 391 -10.64 -1.69 -19.54
CA ALA A 391 -9.76 -1.46 -18.41
C ALA A 391 -10.51 -1.65 -17.08
N ARG A 392 -9.74 -1.92 -16.02
CA ARG A 392 -10.23 -1.87 -14.65
C ARG A 392 -9.29 -1.05 -13.80
N VAL A 393 -9.85 -0.17 -12.98
CA VAL A 393 -9.10 0.67 -12.04
C VAL A 393 -9.68 0.46 -10.65
N VAL A 394 -8.84 0.04 -9.70
CA VAL A 394 -9.20 0.02 -8.28
C VAL A 394 -8.91 1.39 -7.70
N ALA A 395 -9.81 1.92 -6.89
CA ALA A 395 -9.68 3.19 -6.19
C ALA A 395 -10.04 3.02 -4.71
N ALA A 396 -9.11 3.38 -3.83
CA ALA A 396 -9.33 3.50 -2.40
C ALA A 396 -9.49 4.98 -2.01
N HIS A 397 -10.44 5.25 -1.13
CA HIS A 397 -10.75 6.59 -0.62
C HIS A 397 -11.15 6.50 0.84
N MET A 398 -10.97 7.60 1.59
CA MET A 398 -11.35 7.66 2.99
C MET A 398 -12.89 7.64 3.13
N LYS A 399 -13.42 7.07 4.23
CA LYS A 399 -14.87 6.89 4.44
C LYS A 399 -15.37 7.38 5.79
#